data_AF-A0A3N5S6K2-F1
#
_entry.id   AF-A0A3N5S6K2-F1
#
_cell.length_a   1.000
_cell.length_b   1.000
_cell.length_c   1.000
_cell.angle_alpha   90.00
_cell.angle_beta   90.00
_cell.angle_gamma   90.00
#
_symmetry.space_group_name_H-M   'P 1'
#
loop_
_entity.id
_entity.type
_entity.pdbx_description
1 polymer ?
#
loop_
_entity_poly.entity_id
_entity_poly.type
_entity_poly.pdbx_seq_one_letter_code
_entity_poly.pdbx_strand_id
1 'polypeptide(L)' 'RAGAVGMNIGSYSENNDSYTFFKNLGDLIITGPTNTNVMDVRILIVRDDG' A
#
# COMPACT_ATOMS: atom_id res chain seq x y z
N ARG A 1 6.58 -1.55 10.87
CA ARG A 1 6.37 -0.14 10.45
C ARG A 1 5.10 0.43 11.06
N ALA A 2 3.89 0.00 10.66
CA ALA A 2 2.63 0.49 11.22
C ALA A 2 2.53 0.46 12.76
N GLY A 3 2.85 -0.67 13.39
CA GLY A 3 2.86 -0.77 14.86
C GLY A 3 3.88 0.17 15.53
N ALA A 4 5.00 0.48 14.87
CA ALA A 4 6.02 1.38 15.41
C ALA A 4 5.57 2.87 15.40
N VAL A 5 4.55 3.20 14.61
CA VAL A 5 3.94 4.54 14.56
C VAL A 5 2.52 4.56 15.16
N GLY A 6 2.17 3.54 15.94
CA GLY A 6 0.89 3.49 16.67
C GLY A 6 -0.35 3.27 15.81
N MET A 7 -0.20 2.81 14.56
CA MET A 7 -1.32 2.56 13.65
C MET A 7 -1.83 1.12 13.77
N ASN A 8 -3.14 0.95 13.94
CA ASN A 8 -3.82 -0.34 13.98
C ASN A 8 -4.40 -0.71 12.60
N ILE A 9 -3.85 -1.73 11.94
CA ILE A 9 -4.28 -2.16 10.60
C ILE A 9 -5.74 -2.65 10.56
N GLY A 10 -6.21 -3.28 11.62
CA GLY A 10 -7.59 -3.78 11.72
C GLY A 10 -8.60 -2.65 11.60
N SER A 11 -8.40 -1.56 12.35
CA SER A 11 -9.29 -0.39 12.32
C SER A 11 -9.36 0.27 10.94
N TYR A 12 -8.25 0.32 10.19
CA TYR A 12 -8.27 0.84 8.82
C TYR A 12 -8.97 -0.12 7.85
N SER A 13 -8.75 -1.43 8.00
CA SER A 13 -9.37 -2.44 7.14
C SER A 13 -10.89 -2.52 7.35
N GLU A 14 -11.36 -2.48 8.61
CA GLU A 14 -12.79 -2.49 8.94
C GLU A 14 -13.53 -1.26 8.37
N ASN A 15 -12.83 -0.13 8.28
CA ASN A 15 -13.36 1.10 7.70
C ASN A 15 -13.14 1.22 6.19
N ASN A 16 -12.57 0.21 5.52
CA ASN A 16 -12.14 0.26 4.11
C ASN A 16 -11.23 1.47 3.77
N ASP A 17 -10.42 1.93 4.74
CA ASP A 17 -9.56 3.10 4.64
C ASP A 17 -8.09 2.72 4.41
N SER A 18 -7.83 1.94 3.36
CA SER A 18 -6.47 1.54 2.98
C SER A 18 -5.63 2.74 2.51
N TYR A 19 -6.27 3.76 1.91
CA TYR A 19 -5.60 4.96 1.41
C TYR A 19 -4.87 5.71 2.53
N THR A 20 -5.57 6.07 3.62
CA THR A 20 -4.97 6.81 4.73
C THR A 20 -3.87 5.99 5.41
N PHE A 21 -4.07 4.67 5.52
CA PHE A 21 -3.07 3.76 6.06
C PHE A 21 -1.75 3.82 5.29
N PHE A 22 -1.77 3.58 3.98
CA PHE A 22 -0.54 3.58 3.17
C PHE A 22 0.05 4.98 3.00
N LYS A 23 -0.79 6.02 2.95
CA LYS A 23 -0.32 7.42 2.91
C LYS A 23 0.50 7.78 4.16
N ASN A 24 0.00 7.47 5.35
CA ASN A 24 0.69 7.79 6.61
C ASN A 24 1.99 7.00 6.79
N LEU A 25 2.09 5.81 6.19
CA LEU A 25 3.33 5.02 6.18
C LEU A 25 4.35 5.48 5.13
N GLY A 26 3.95 6.34 4.19
CA GLY A 26 4.76 6.71 3.03
C GLY A 26 4.88 5.59 1.98
N ASP A 27 3.96 4.63 1.97
CA ASP A 27 3.96 3.46 1.10
C ASP A 27 2.99 3.58 -0.10
N LEU A 28 2.37 4.75 -0.26
CA LEU A 28 1.45 5.00 -1.36
C LEU A 28 2.20 5.27 -2.67
N ILE A 29 1.93 4.49 -3.70
CA ILE A 29 2.47 4.70 -5.05
C ILE A 29 1.55 5.69 -5.78
N ILE A 30 2.10 6.84 -6.16
CA ILE A 30 1.40 7.87 -6.94
C ILE A 30 2.03 7.97 -8.33
N THR A 31 1.28 7.59 -9.37
CA THR A 31 1.75 7.59 -10.76
C THR A 31 1.46 8.90 -11.49
N GLY A 32 0.49 9.69 -11.03
CA GLY A 32 -0.11 10.77 -11.81
C GLY A 32 -0.97 10.24 -12.98
N PRO A 33 -1.39 11.12 -13.91
CA PRO A 33 -2.17 10.73 -15.09
C PRO A 33 -1.38 9.78 -16.01
N THR A 34 -1.87 8.56 -16.19
CA THR A 34 -1.26 7.55 -17.07
C THR A 34 -1.80 7.59 -18.50
N ASN A 35 -2.96 8.22 -18.71
CA ASN A 35 -3.67 8.32 -19.99
C ASN A 35 -4.04 6.99 -20.66
N THR A 36 -4.07 5.89 -19.90
CA THR A 36 -4.52 4.57 -20.36
C THR A 36 -5.00 3.71 -19.19
N ASN A 37 -5.75 2.65 -19.46
CA ASN A 37 -6.23 1.68 -18.47
C ASN A 37 -6.12 0.26 -19.02
N VAL A 38 -5.34 -0.58 -18.33
CA VAL A 38 -5.17 -2.02 -18.62
C VAL A 38 -5.44 -2.89 -17.39
N MET A 39 -6.25 -2.39 -16.45
CA MET A 39 -6.52 -3.00 -15.14
C MET A 39 -5.28 -3.10 -14.24
N ASP A 40 -5.31 -3.98 -13.25
CA ASP A 40 -4.32 -4.06 -12.17
C ASP A 40 -3.08 -4.89 -12.53
N VAL A 41 -1.91 -4.44 -12.06
CA VAL A 41 -0.65 -5.20 -12.08
C VAL A 41 -0.15 -5.36 -10.65
N ARG A 42 0.23 -6.58 -10.26
CA ARG A 42 0.83 -6.88 -8.94
C ARG A 42 2.22 -7.47 -9.15
N ILE A 43 3.22 -6.92 -8.48
CA ILE A 43 4.61 -7.36 -8.55
C ILE A 43 5.00 -7.93 -7.19
N LEU A 44 5.43 -9.20 -7.17
CA LEU A 44 6.01 -9.84 -6.01
C LEU A 44 7.49 -10.10 -6.28
N ILE A 45 8.35 -9.61 -5.41
CA ILE A 45 9.80 -9.81 -5.51
C ILE A 45 10.20 -10.73 -4.36
N VAL A 46 10.76 -11.88 -4.70
CA VAL A 46 11.35 -12.84 -3.75
C VAL A 46 12.85 -12.75 -3.92
N ARG A 47 13.59 -12.61 -2.81
CA ARG A 47 15.05 -12.70 -2.83
C ARG A 47 15.44 -14.16 -2.71
N ASP A 48 16.46 -14.55 -3.46
CA ASP A 48 17.12 -15.84 -3.24
C ASP A 48 18.03 -15.70 -2.01
N ASP A 49 17.93 -16.64 -1.08
CA ASP A 49 18.71 -16.62 0.16
C ASP A 49 20.04 -17.38 -0.01
N GLY A 50 20.25 -18.06 -1.16
CA GLY A 50 21.38 -18.96 -1.40
C GLY A 50 21.16 -20.34 -0.83
#